data_AF-G0QJV2-F1
#
_entry.id   AF-G0QJV2-F1
#
_cell.length_a   1.000
_cell.length_b   1.000
_cell.length_c   1.000
_cell.angle_alpha   90.00
_cell.angle_beta   90.00
_cell.angle_gamma   90.00
#
_symmetry.space_group_name_H-M   'P 1'
#
loop_
_entity.id
_entity.type
_entity.pdbx_description
1 polymer ?
#
loop_
_entity_poly.entity_id
_entity_poly.type
_entity_poly.pdbx_seq_one_letter_code
_entity_poly.pdbx_strand_id
1 'polypeptide(L)'
;MSNNYYNQQWKQAIKELTLQMNLEMYPFDENVQEKGLKYKRSDLEWFNYYANLYIKYIDCYRKLENCYDQMLNPQKRILLKELLDNTTLRMIQVKQNIIYYNTHTLSIRSEYPNLDEVLKQNKLTPQALHIPIPRHMVEENQEERNKRNQLIEKLMMNYHETTAAEEEQFVDNATFFDNNIQHAICCIQKNERGRQGIERALIAKTLRKQDLYRKEKQNKLKQGHEIEEETEREQAVLVIQKYYKGFKGREQIYFMRQDELEFLGIFKKDKDFNNIYSDEFKEISYRNEMKKKQVEQEKGYKEALENIKGDYLEFWGDEIRDKMLQERREWIHDFLIKREFKGLPKKANEFYDKDKVAMPLTPEEEELQRVLEEQAKKEKKKEKEAKKAGKKKKKKLLRKR
;
A
#
# COMPACT_ATOMS: atom_id res chain seq x y z
N MET A 1 15.04 -8.03 -12.67
CA MET A 1 16.12 -7.53 -11.77
C MET A 1 16.82 -8.71 -11.11
N SER A 2 18.06 -8.58 -10.65
CA SER A 2 18.82 -9.70 -10.08
C SER A 2 18.45 -9.97 -8.60
N ASN A 3 18.50 -11.23 -8.17
CA ASN A 3 18.24 -11.61 -6.77
C ASN A 3 19.15 -10.89 -5.75
N ASN A 4 20.35 -10.45 -6.16
CA ASN A 4 21.27 -9.74 -5.28
C ASN A 4 20.75 -8.34 -4.91
N TYR A 5 20.10 -7.65 -5.86
CA TYR A 5 19.52 -6.33 -5.62
C TYR A 5 18.49 -6.36 -4.48
N TYR A 6 17.55 -7.31 -4.51
CA TYR A 6 16.53 -7.43 -3.46
C TYR A 6 17.12 -7.85 -2.11
N ASN A 7 18.21 -8.63 -2.09
CA ASN A 7 18.93 -8.93 -0.84
C ASN A 7 19.62 -7.67 -0.25
N GLN A 8 20.19 -6.81 -1.09
CA GLN A 8 20.77 -5.54 -0.64
C GLN A 8 19.68 -4.58 -0.16
N GLN A 9 18.59 -4.47 -0.90
CA GLN A 9 17.42 -3.66 -0.54
C GLN A 9 16.81 -4.13 0.78
N TRP A 10 16.71 -5.44 1.01
CA TRP A 10 16.26 -5.99 2.28
C TRP A 10 17.19 -5.63 3.43
N LYS A 11 18.52 -5.79 3.26
CA LYS A 11 19.51 -5.38 4.28
C LYS A 11 19.41 -3.90 4.60
N GLN A 12 19.22 -3.06 3.58
CA GLN A 12 19.04 -1.63 3.76
C GLN A 12 17.73 -1.32 4.52
N ALA A 13 16.62 -1.97 4.14
CA ALA A 13 15.34 -1.79 4.81
C ALA A 13 15.38 -2.21 6.28
N ILE A 14 16.08 -3.31 6.63
CA ILE A 14 16.29 -3.70 8.03
C ILE A 14 17.07 -2.62 8.78
N LYS A 15 18.18 -2.13 8.23
CA LYS A 15 18.99 -1.08 8.89
C LYS A 15 18.19 0.19 9.13
N GLU A 16 17.41 0.62 8.14
CA GLU A 16 16.54 1.78 8.25
C GLU A 16 15.44 1.56 9.30
N LEU A 17 14.84 0.37 9.35
CA LEU A 17 13.82 0.01 10.34
C LEU A 17 14.39 -0.05 11.76
N THR A 18 15.58 -0.60 11.95
CA THR A 18 16.26 -0.61 13.25
C THR A 18 16.61 0.81 13.70
N LEU A 19 17.14 1.65 12.80
CA LEU A 19 17.40 3.05 13.08
C LEU A 19 16.10 3.76 13.49
N GLN A 20 15.01 3.48 12.79
CA GLN A 20 13.72 4.07 13.07
C GLN A 20 13.15 3.68 14.43
N MET A 21 13.28 2.40 14.81
CA MET A 21 12.91 1.90 16.12
C MET A 21 13.73 2.57 17.23
N ASN A 22 15.03 2.75 17.01
CA ASN A 22 15.90 3.46 17.96
C ASN A 22 15.53 4.93 18.08
N LEU A 23 15.28 5.61 16.95
CA LEU A 23 14.77 6.98 16.94
C LEU A 23 13.47 7.08 17.70
N GLU A 24 12.59 6.08 17.57
CA GLU A 24 11.31 6.10 18.28
C GLU A 24 11.45 6.08 19.80
N MET A 25 12.47 5.40 20.31
CA MET A 25 12.81 5.34 21.74
C MET A 25 13.52 6.61 22.23
N TYR A 26 14.17 7.34 21.32
CA TYR A 26 15.04 8.48 21.63
C TYR A 26 14.38 9.62 22.45
N PRO A 27 13.10 10.02 22.25
CA PRO A 27 12.45 11.01 23.08
C PRO A 27 12.31 10.61 24.54
N PHE A 28 12.16 9.32 24.84
CA PHE A 28 12.10 8.83 26.21
C PHE A 28 13.46 9.03 26.88
N ASP A 29 14.55 8.67 26.20
CA ASP A 29 15.91 8.76 26.72
C ASP A 29 16.38 10.22 26.89
N GLU A 30 16.18 11.08 25.88
CA GLU A 30 16.56 12.51 25.96
C GLU A 30 15.81 13.25 27.07
N ASN A 31 14.51 12.99 27.23
CA ASN A 31 13.73 13.66 28.27
C ASN A 31 14.21 13.25 29.68
N VAL A 32 14.70 12.02 29.86
CA VAL A 32 15.23 11.54 31.14
C VAL A 32 16.64 12.07 31.41
N GLN A 33 17.52 12.09 30.41
CA GLN A 33 18.94 12.41 30.58
C GLN A 33 19.23 13.92 30.62
N GLU A 34 18.68 14.70 29.69
CA GLU A 34 19.09 16.11 29.51
C GLU A 34 18.15 17.11 30.17
N LYS A 35 16.84 16.87 30.05
CA LYS A 35 15.80 17.84 30.43
C LYS A 35 15.09 17.50 31.76
N GLY A 36 15.44 16.35 32.34
CA GLY A 36 14.88 15.82 33.58
C GLY A 36 13.43 15.32 33.45
N LEU A 37 13.00 14.50 34.40
CA LEU A 37 11.71 13.78 34.43
C LEU A 37 10.45 14.67 34.26
N LYS A 38 10.55 15.99 34.39
CA LYS A 38 9.42 16.93 34.33
C LYS A 38 9.25 17.62 32.98
N TYR A 39 10.22 17.52 32.08
CA TYR A 39 10.11 18.16 30.77
C TYR A 39 9.08 17.43 29.89
N LYS A 40 8.13 18.20 29.36
CA LYS A 40 7.09 17.71 28.43
C LYS A 40 7.21 18.49 27.13
N ARG A 41 7.47 17.80 26.02
CA ARG A 41 7.47 18.38 24.67
C ARG A 41 6.09 18.93 24.32
N SER A 42 6.06 19.97 23.49
CA SER A 42 4.81 20.54 22.97
C SER A 42 4.10 19.54 22.06
N ASP A 43 2.78 19.66 21.94
CA ASP A 43 1.99 18.81 21.02
C ASP A 43 2.46 18.97 19.57
N LEU A 44 2.87 20.18 19.14
CA LEU A 44 3.39 20.41 17.80
C LEU A 44 4.74 19.71 17.57
N GLU A 45 5.60 19.67 18.57
CA GLU A 45 6.88 18.96 18.50
C GLU A 45 6.66 17.46 18.40
N TRP A 46 5.71 16.91 19.18
CA TRP A 46 5.32 15.51 19.08
C TRP A 46 4.68 15.17 17.73
N PHE A 47 3.82 16.05 17.22
CA PHE A 47 3.21 15.89 15.91
C PHE A 47 4.28 15.79 14.82
N ASN A 48 5.20 16.74 14.74
CA ASN A 48 6.27 16.74 13.75
C ASN A 48 7.18 15.52 13.90
N TYR A 49 7.48 15.12 15.13
CA TYR A 49 8.27 13.94 15.42
C TYR A 49 7.61 12.66 14.90
N TYR A 50 6.36 12.39 15.26
CA TYR A 50 5.65 11.19 14.80
C TYR A 50 5.34 11.24 13.30
N ALA A 51 5.09 12.41 12.73
CA ALA A 51 4.88 12.60 11.29
C ALA A 51 6.11 12.19 10.48
N ASN A 52 7.31 12.65 10.90
CA ASN A 52 8.56 12.22 10.29
C ASN A 52 8.77 10.71 10.47
N LEU A 53 8.43 10.17 11.65
CA LEU A 53 8.56 8.74 11.87
C LEU A 53 7.67 7.93 10.93
N TYR A 54 6.42 8.36 10.76
CA TYR A 54 5.42 7.68 9.92
C TYR A 54 5.83 7.64 8.45
N ILE A 55 6.30 8.77 7.89
CA ILE A 55 6.76 8.83 6.49
C ILE A 55 7.90 7.83 6.25
N LYS A 56 8.86 7.75 7.18
CA LYS A 56 9.98 6.81 7.07
C LYS A 56 9.56 5.35 7.25
N TYR A 57 8.55 5.07 8.09
CA TYR A 57 7.97 3.74 8.17
C TYR A 57 7.27 3.34 6.86
N ILE A 58 6.57 4.27 6.18
CA ILE A 58 6.00 4.03 4.85
C ILE A 58 7.11 3.67 3.85
N ASP A 59 8.22 4.41 3.84
CA ASP A 59 9.36 4.13 2.96
C ASP A 59 9.94 2.73 3.22
N CYS A 60 10.13 2.35 4.49
CA CYS A 60 10.60 1.02 4.88
C CYS A 60 9.63 -0.06 4.42
N TYR A 61 8.33 0.12 4.68
CA TYR A 61 7.27 -0.80 4.29
C TYR A 61 7.26 -1.03 2.77
N ARG A 62 7.36 0.04 1.97
CA ARG A 62 7.45 -0.07 0.50
C ARG A 62 8.67 -0.87 0.04
N LYS A 63 9.83 -0.69 0.68
CA LYS A 63 11.03 -1.47 0.36
C LYS A 63 10.84 -2.95 0.71
N LEU A 64 10.26 -3.23 1.88
CA LEU A 64 9.98 -4.60 2.33
C LEU A 64 8.95 -5.31 1.43
N GLU A 65 7.89 -4.61 0.99
CA GLU A 65 6.88 -5.16 0.09
C GLU A 65 7.48 -5.56 -1.26
N ASN A 66 8.31 -4.69 -1.85
CA ASN A 66 9.02 -5.00 -3.09
C ASN A 66 9.98 -6.19 -2.92
N CYS A 67 10.65 -6.30 -1.76
CA CYS A 67 11.51 -7.44 -1.45
C CYS A 67 10.69 -8.74 -1.33
N TYR A 68 9.54 -8.70 -0.66
CA TYR A 68 8.67 -9.86 -0.48
C TYR A 68 8.14 -10.39 -1.81
N ASP A 69 7.72 -9.49 -2.71
CA ASP A 69 7.18 -9.84 -4.02
C ASP A 69 8.20 -10.52 -4.93
N GLN A 70 9.47 -10.10 -4.86
CA GLN A 70 10.48 -10.48 -5.84
C GLN A 70 11.46 -11.54 -5.35
N MET A 71 11.52 -11.78 -4.04
CA MET A 71 12.42 -12.79 -3.48
C MET A 71 11.90 -14.20 -3.73
N LEU A 72 12.81 -15.12 -4.08
CA LEU A 72 12.46 -16.52 -4.35
C LEU A 72 12.60 -17.44 -3.12
N ASN A 73 13.52 -17.13 -2.19
CA ASN A 73 13.83 -17.99 -1.06
C ASN A 73 12.67 -18.03 -0.04
N PRO A 74 12.04 -19.20 0.20
CA PRO A 74 10.82 -19.29 1.02
C PRO A 74 11.06 -18.94 2.49
N GLN A 75 12.15 -19.40 3.10
CA GLN A 75 12.51 -19.07 4.50
C GLN A 75 12.57 -17.56 4.75
N LYS A 76 13.23 -16.82 3.83
CA LYS A 76 13.35 -15.37 3.94
C LYS A 76 12.01 -14.68 3.71
N ARG A 77 11.13 -15.22 2.86
CA ARG A 77 9.80 -14.68 2.61
C ARG A 77 8.90 -14.79 3.84
N ILE A 78 8.97 -15.90 4.58
CA ILE A 78 8.24 -16.08 5.85
C ILE A 78 8.64 -14.97 6.84
N LEU A 79 9.95 -14.75 7.02
CA LEU A 79 10.45 -13.68 7.89
C LEU A 79 10.05 -12.28 7.40
N LEU A 80 10.09 -12.04 6.08
CA LEU A 80 9.63 -10.77 5.51
C LEU A 80 8.13 -10.54 5.73
N LYS A 81 7.31 -11.58 5.64
CA LYS A 81 5.87 -11.49 5.91
C LYS A 81 5.64 -11.02 7.35
N GLU A 82 6.26 -11.69 8.32
CA GLU A 82 6.16 -11.30 9.73
C GLU A 82 6.65 -9.87 9.96
N LEU A 83 7.74 -9.48 9.30
CA LEU A 83 8.26 -8.11 9.38
C LEU A 83 7.28 -7.09 8.76
N LEU A 84 6.63 -7.43 7.64
CA LEU A 84 5.61 -6.60 7.00
C LEU A 84 4.39 -6.42 7.90
N ASP A 85 3.91 -7.47 8.55
CA ASP A 85 2.78 -7.39 9.47
C ASP A 85 3.13 -6.51 10.70
N ASN A 86 4.32 -6.72 11.28
CA ASN A 86 4.83 -5.90 12.38
C ASN A 86 5.02 -4.43 12.01
N THR A 87 5.57 -4.15 10.82
CA THR A 87 5.71 -2.75 10.34
C THR A 87 4.37 -2.10 10.09
N THR A 88 3.39 -2.83 9.54
CA THR A 88 2.03 -2.34 9.32
C THR A 88 1.37 -1.97 10.64
N LEU A 89 1.47 -2.84 11.66
CA LEU A 89 0.98 -2.55 12.99
C LEU A 89 1.62 -1.29 13.57
N ARG A 90 2.95 -1.16 13.42
CA ARG A 90 3.67 0.00 13.93
C ARG A 90 3.26 1.29 13.22
N MET A 91 3.09 1.24 11.90
CA MET A 91 2.59 2.38 11.12
C MET A 91 1.22 2.87 11.63
N ILE A 92 0.31 1.95 11.94
CA ILE A 92 -1.01 2.29 12.48
C ILE A 92 -0.88 2.96 13.85
N GLN A 93 -0.05 2.41 14.74
CA GLN A 93 0.20 2.99 16.07
C GLN A 93 0.81 4.40 15.99
N VAL A 94 1.81 4.58 15.13
CA VAL A 94 2.43 5.90 14.91
C VAL A 94 1.41 6.88 14.32
N LYS A 95 0.58 6.44 13.36
CA LYS A 95 -0.50 7.26 12.81
C LYS A 95 -1.49 7.69 13.89
N GLN A 96 -1.84 6.80 14.82
CA GLN A 96 -2.71 7.14 15.94
C GLN A 96 -2.11 8.21 16.84
N ASN A 97 -0.79 8.16 17.09
CA ASN A 97 -0.09 9.22 17.82
C ASN A 97 -0.11 10.56 17.06
N ILE A 98 0.09 10.56 15.74
CA ILE A 98 -0.04 11.77 14.91
C ILE A 98 -1.42 12.39 15.07
N ILE A 99 -2.49 11.59 14.97
CA ILE A 99 -3.87 12.05 15.12
C ILE A 99 -4.09 12.64 16.53
N TYR A 100 -3.53 12.00 17.56
CA TYR A 100 -3.66 12.47 18.94
C TYR A 100 -3.02 13.86 19.14
N TYR A 101 -1.80 14.07 18.63
CA TYR A 101 -1.04 15.32 18.75
C TYR A 101 -1.39 16.37 17.67
N ASN A 102 -2.33 16.07 16.77
CA ASN A 102 -2.82 17.04 15.79
C ASN A 102 -3.76 18.06 16.46
N THR A 103 -3.18 18.95 17.27
CA THR A 103 -3.89 20.01 18.00
C THR A 103 -3.63 21.40 17.45
N HIS A 104 -2.61 21.55 16.59
CA HIS A 104 -2.16 22.83 16.05
C HIS A 104 -3.07 23.38 14.94
N THR A 105 -3.80 22.51 14.23
CA THR A 105 -4.76 22.92 13.21
C THR A 105 -6.14 23.08 13.88
N LEU A 106 -6.91 24.12 13.55
CA LEU A 106 -8.32 24.28 13.97
C LEU A 106 -9.26 23.18 13.43
N SER A 107 -8.71 22.20 12.70
CA SER A 107 -9.45 21.09 12.12
C SER A 107 -9.81 20.05 13.18
N ILE A 108 -10.92 19.36 12.96
CA ILE A 108 -11.30 18.20 13.74
C ILE A 108 -10.19 17.15 13.62
N ARG A 109 -9.84 16.49 14.74
CA ARG A 109 -8.92 15.34 14.74
C ARG A 109 -9.55 14.19 13.96
N SER A 110 -9.26 14.16 12.66
CA SER A 110 -9.71 13.12 11.73
C SER A 110 -8.62 12.07 11.54
N GLU A 111 -8.98 10.96 10.90
CA GLU A 111 -8.03 9.92 10.49
C GLU A 111 -7.09 10.36 9.36
N TYR A 112 -7.24 11.59 8.87
CA TYR A 112 -6.51 12.19 7.76
C TYR A 112 -5.72 13.42 8.24
N PRO A 113 -4.59 13.22 8.95
CA PRO A 113 -3.74 14.32 9.38
C PRO A 113 -3.13 15.02 8.15
N ASN A 114 -3.06 16.35 8.19
CA ASN A 114 -2.36 17.13 7.17
C ASN A 114 -0.84 16.99 7.38
N LEU A 115 -0.14 16.41 6.40
CA LEU A 115 1.30 16.18 6.45
C LEU A 115 2.08 17.06 5.46
N ASP A 116 1.43 18.03 4.81
CA ASP A 116 2.02 18.82 3.72
C ASP A 116 3.25 19.63 4.16
N GLU A 117 3.21 20.22 5.36
CA GLU A 117 4.35 20.95 5.91
C GLU A 117 5.55 20.04 6.16
N VAL A 118 5.30 18.83 6.69
CA VAL A 118 6.33 17.83 6.98
C VAL A 118 6.90 17.25 5.67
N LEU A 119 6.07 17.04 4.65
CA LEU A 119 6.51 16.66 3.31
C LEU A 119 7.40 17.74 2.68
N LYS A 120 6.99 19.01 2.78
CA LYS A 120 7.76 20.15 2.27
C LYS A 120 9.11 20.27 2.96
N GLN A 121 9.17 20.10 4.29
CA GLN A 121 10.42 20.09 5.06
C GLN A 121 11.37 18.97 4.58
N ASN A 122 10.84 17.78 4.31
CA ASN A 122 11.61 16.64 3.83
C ASN A 122 11.89 16.67 2.31
N LYS A 123 11.41 17.69 1.58
CA LYS A 123 11.50 17.79 0.11
C LYS A 123 10.94 16.56 -0.61
N LEU A 124 9.86 15.99 -0.07
CA LEU A 124 9.18 14.82 -0.63
C LEU A 124 7.91 15.23 -1.38
N THR A 125 7.57 14.47 -2.41
CA THR A 125 6.29 14.60 -3.11
C THR A 125 5.19 13.79 -2.40
N PRO A 126 3.90 14.09 -2.62
CA PRO A 126 2.80 13.33 -2.04
C PRO A 126 2.83 11.83 -2.36
N GLN A 127 3.54 11.43 -3.43
CA GLN A 127 3.75 10.03 -3.81
C GLN A 127 4.54 9.24 -2.76
N ALA A 128 5.28 9.92 -1.86
CA ALA A 128 5.94 9.28 -0.72
C ALA A 128 4.92 8.68 0.27
N LEU A 129 3.73 9.28 0.41
CA LEU A 129 2.66 8.79 1.29
C LEU A 129 1.86 7.63 0.71
N HIS A 130 2.17 7.18 -0.51
CA HIS A 130 1.45 6.06 -1.13
C HIS A 130 1.84 4.73 -0.47
N ILE A 131 0.86 4.09 0.18
CA ILE A 131 1.01 2.79 0.83
C ILE A 131 0.53 1.69 -0.12
N PRO A 132 1.42 0.81 -0.63
CA PRO A 132 1.01 -0.30 -1.47
C PRO A 132 0.23 -1.34 -0.67
N ILE A 133 -0.75 -1.98 -1.32
CA ILE A 133 -1.53 -3.06 -0.71
C ILE A 133 -0.61 -4.28 -0.52
N PRO A 134 -0.49 -4.84 0.70
CA PRO A 134 0.37 -5.99 0.93
C PRO A 134 -0.09 -7.19 0.09
N ARG A 135 0.82 -7.71 -0.74
CA ARG A 135 0.51 -8.78 -1.69
C ARG A 135 0.29 -10.13 -1.03
N HIS A 136 0.94 -10.41 0.11
CA HIS A 136 0.75 -11.66 0.84
C HIS A 136 -0.70 -11.83 1.31
N MET A 137 -1.37 -10.74 1.73
CA MET A 137 -2.78 -10.78 2.10
C MET A 137 -3.68 -11.11 0.91
N VAL A 138 -3.31 -10.63 -0.28
CA VAL A 138 -4.04 -10.93 -1.52
C VAL A 138 -3.85 -12.40 -1.92
N GLU A 139 -2.64 -12.93 -1.75
CA GLU A 139 -2.28 -14.31 -2.06
C GLU A 139 -2.94 -15.31 -1.10
N GLU A 140 -2.92 -15.04 0.21
CA GLU A 140 -3.53 -15.92 1.21
C GLU A 140 -5.04 -15.99 1.08
N ASN A 141 -5.67 -14.85 0.80
CA ASN A 141 -7.12 -14.79 0.61
C ASN A 141 -7.54 -15.25 -0.79
N GLN A 142 -6.63 -15.70 -1.66
CA GLN A 142 -6.95 -16.06 -3.04
C GLN A 142 -7.98 -17.21 -3.11
N GLU A 143 -7.87 -18.20 -2.24
CA GLU A 143 -8.83 -19.30 -2.20
C GLU A 143 -10.23 -18.82 -1.79
N GLU A 144 -10.32 -18.01 -0.74
CA GLU A 144 -11.59 -17.43 -0.29
C GLU A 144 -12.20 -16.51 -1.34
N ARG A 145 -11.36 -15.70 -2.02
CA ARG A 145 -11.77 -14.84 -3.12
C ARG A 145 -12.29 -15.65 -4.30
N ASN A 146 -11.64 -16.76 -4.65
CA ASN A 146 -12.10 -17.66 -5.70
C ASN A 146 -13.44 -18.30 -5.33
N LYS A 147 -13.62 -18.77 -4.09
CA LYS A 147 -14.90 -19.30 -3.59
C LYS A 147 -16.01 -18.24 -3.66
N ARG A 148 -15.71 -17.01 -3.22
CA ARG A 148 -16.64 -15.87 -3.30
C ARG A 148 -16.99 -15.53 -4.75
N ASN A 149 -16.01 -15.49 -5.64
CA ASN A 149 -16.23 -15.19 -7.06
C ASN A 149 -17.08 -16.27 -7.72
N GLN A 150 -16.83 -17.56 -7.46
CA GLN A 150 -17.68 -18.67 -7.93
C GLN A 150 -19.11 -18.56 -7.41
N LEU A 151 -19.29 -18.14 -6.15
CA LEU A 151 -20.63 -17.89 -5.60
C LEU A 151 -21.31 -16.73 -6.32
N ILE A 152 -20.60 -15.62 -6.54
CA ILE A 152 -21.12 -14.47 -7.28
C ILE A 152 -21.49 -14.87 -8.70
N GLU A 153 -20.63 -15.58 -9.42
CA GLU A 153 -20.91 -16.08 -10.77
C GLU A 153 -22.16 -16.95 -10.81
N LYS A 154 -22.32 -17.87 -9.84
CA LYS A 154 -23.54 -18.67 -9.72
C LYS A 154 -24.78 -17.82 -9.46
N LEU A 155 -24.69 -16.81 -8.59
CA LEU A 155 -25.80 -15.90 -8.31
C LEU A 155 -26.13 -15.05 -9.55
N MET A 156 -25.13 -14.51 -10.23
CA MET A 156 -25.31 -13.74 -11.47
C MET A 156 -25.97 -14.59 -12.56
N MET A 157 -25.54 -15.83 -12.75
CA MET A 157 -26.21 -16.74 -13.69
C MET A 157 -27.65 -17.07 -13.28
N ASN A 158 -27.92 -17.25 -11.98
CA ASN A 158 -29.27 -17.57 -11.50
C ASN A 158 -30.24 -16.39 -11.58
N TYR A 159 -29.78 -15.15 -11.39
CA TYR A 159 -30.63 -13.95 -11.35
C TYR A 159 -30.68 -13.17 -12.65
N HIS A 160 -29.60 -13.19 -13.44
CA HIS A 160 -29.42 -12.34 -14.62
C HIS A 160 -29.07 -13.11 -15.89
N GLU A 161 -28.98 -14.46 -15.83
CA GLU A 161 -28.62 -15.36 -16.94
C GLU A 161 -27.31 -14.99 -17.66
N THR A 162 -26.52 -14.09 -17.08
CA THR A 162 -25.36 -13.46 -17.71
C THR A 162 -24.29 -13.19 -16.65
N THR A 163 -23.02 -13.41 -16.99
CA THR A 163 -21.85 -13.08 -16.14
C THR A 163 -21.10 -11.84 -16.63
N ALA A 164 -21.49 -11.29 -17.78
CA ALA A 164 -20.96 -10.04 -18.28
C ALA A 164 -21.31 -8.92 -17.32
N ALA A 165 -20.34 -8.04 -17.06
CA ALA A 165 -20.61 -6.80 -16.33
C ALA A 165 -21.66 -6.01 -17.13
N GLU A 166 -22.67 -5.48 -16.44
CA GLU A 166 -23.53 -4.47 -17.03
C GLU A 166 -22.62 -3.32 -17.47
N GLU A 167 -22.49 -3.11 -18.77
CA GLU A 167 -21.81 -1.94 -19.29
C GLU A 167 -22.61 -0.74 -18.78
N GLU A 168 -22.03 0.05 -17.88
CA GLU A 168 -22.52 1.39 -17.59
C GLU A 168 -22.49 2.13 -18.92
N GLN A 169 -23.61 2.13 -19.62
CA GLN A 169 -23.82 3.04 -20.72
C GLN A 169 -23.81 4.41 -20.07
N PHE A 170 -22.64 5.05 -20.12
CA PHE A 170 -22.57 6.49 -20.12
C PHE A 170 -23.40 6.91 -21.33
N VAL A 171 -24.70 7.07 -21.11
CA VAL A 171 -25.50 7.95 -21.93
C VAL A 171 -24.82 9.28 -21.68
N ASP A 172 -23.89 9.61 -22.58
CA ASP A 172 -23.47 10.97 -22.81
C ASP A 172 -24.79 11.67 -23.10
N ASN A 173 -25.42 12.16 -22.04
CA ASN A 173 -26.40 13.20 -22.09
C ASN A 173 -25.61 14.39 -22.60
N ALA A 174 -25.31 14.39 -23.89
CA ALA A 174 -25.08 15.56 -24.71
C ALA A 174 -26.41 16.34 -24.78
N THR A 175 -27.03 16.55 -23.63
CA THR A 175 -28.09 17.50 -23.34
C THR A 175 -27.47 18.90 -23.30
N PHE A 176 -26.81 19.25 -24.40
CA PHE A 176 -26.58 20.64 -24.80
C PHE A 176 -27.22 20.95 -26.16
N PHE A 177 -27.81 19.95 -26.81
CA PHE A 177 -28.79 20.14 -27.84
C PHE A 177 -30.16 19.92 -27.19
N ASP A 178 -30.85 21.01 -26.85
CA ASP A 178 -32.30 20.96 -26.68
C ASP A 178 -32.86 20.16 -27.86
N ASN A 179 -33.59 19.07 -27.57
CA ASN A 179 -34.25 18.20 -28.55
C ASN A 179 -35.40 18.90 -29.30
N ASN A 180 -35.29 20.21 -29.49
CA ASN A 180 -36.25 21.02 -30.21
C ASN A 180 -35.91 20.99 -31.70
N ILE A 181 -36.84 20.48 -32.49
CA ILE A 181 -36.77 20.40 -33.97
C ILE A 181 -36.36 21.76 -34.58
N GLN A 182 -36.78 22.88 -33.98
CA GLN A 182 -36.41 24.22 -34.44
C GLN A 182 -34.92 24.52 -34.31
N HIS A 183 -34.25 24.03 -33.27
CA HIS A 183 -32.81 24.20 -33.12
C HIS A 183 -32.03 23.34 -34.11
N ALA A 184 -32.48 22.11 -34.38
CA ALA A 184 -31.92 21.28 -35.43
C ALA A 184 -32.03 21.96 -36.80
N ILE A 185 -33.19 22.53 -37.14
CA ILE A 185 -33.40 23.29 -38.38
C ILE A 185 -32.46 24.50 -38.46
N CYS A 186 -32.34 25.28 -37.37
CA CYS A 186 -31.45 26.44 -37.33
C CYS A 186 -29.98 26.04 -37.55
N CYS A 187 -29.52 24.96 -36.90
CA CYS A 187 -28.17 24.43 -37.09
C CYS A 187 -27.93 23.98 -38.54
N ILE A 188 -28.88 23.26 -39.14
CA ILE A 188 -28.80 22.83 -40.55
C ILE A 188 -28.73 24.06 -41.46
N GLN A 189 -29.60 25.05 -41.26
CA GLN A 189 -29.60 26.28 -42.07
C GLN A 189 -28.32 27.10 -41.91
N LYS A 190 -27.77 27.19 -40.69
CA LYS A 190 -26.52 27.90 -40.42
C LYS A 190 -25.33 27.20 -41.09
N ASN A 191 -25.27 25.88 -41.00
CA ASN A 191 -24.26 25.07 -41.67
C ASN A 191 -24.39 25.15 -43.19
N GLU A 192 -25.61 25.11 -43.74
CA GLU A 192 -25.86 25.23 -45.18
C GLU A 192 -25.55 26.63 -45.70
N ARG A 193 -25.87 27.70 -44.96
CA ARG A 193 -25.41 29.06 -45.29
C ARG A 193 -23.88 29.16 -45.25
N GLY A 194 -23.24 28.51 -44.28
CA GLY A 194 -21.78 28.41 -44.21
C GLY A 194 -21.21 27.71 -45.43
N ARG A 195 -21.77 26.56 -45.83
CA ARG A 195 -21.38 25.79 -47.02
C ARG A 195 -21.50 26.63 -48.29
N GLN A 196 -22.65 27.30 -48.48
CA GLN A 196 -22.88 28.18 -49.62
C GLN A 196 -21.92 29.38 -49.63
N GLY A 197 -21.60 29.94 -48.45
CA GLY A 197 -20.61 31.00 -48.31
C GLY A 197 -19.21 30.53 -48.74
N ILE A 198 -18.80 29.33 -48.32
CA ILE A 198 -17.53 28.72 -48.69
C ILE A 198 -17.49 28.44 -50.20
N GLU A 199 -18.56 27.89 -50.79
CA GLU A 199 -18.64 27.65 -52.25
C GLU A 199 -18.52 28.95 -53.04
N ARG A 200 -19.28 29.99 -52.67
CA ARG A 200 -19.21 31.30 -53.32
C ARG A 200 -17.83 31.93 -53.19
N ALA A 201 -17.20 31.82 -52.02
CA ALA A 201 -15.85 32.32 -51.80
C ALA A 201 -14.80 31.56 -52.63
N LEU A 202 -14.94 30.23 -52.76
CA LEU A 202 -14.10 29.42 -53.63
C LEU A 202 -14.24 29.82 -55.10
N ILE A 203 -15.47 30.01 -55.58
CA ILE A 203 -15.76 30.47 -56.95
C ILE A 203 -15.19 31.88 -57.17
N ALA A 204 -15.39 32.82 -56.24
CA ALA A 204 -14.83 34.16 -56.34
C ALA A 204 -13.28 34.13 -56.36
N LYS A 205 -12.67 33.22 -55.59
CA LYS A 205 -11.22 33.03 -55.57
C LYS A 205 -10.69 32.44 -56.88
N THR A 206 -11.40 31.50 -57.52
CA THR A 206 -10.98 30.95 -58.83
C THR A 206 -11.11 32.00 -59.93
N LEU A 207 -12.21 32.75 -59.99
CA LEU A 207 -12.39 33.89 -60.90
C LEU A 207 -11.27 34.93 -60.74
N ARG A 208 -10.98 35.36 -59.51
CA ARG A 208 -9.91 36.33 -59.24
C ARG A 208 -8.53 35.82 -59.68
N LYS A 209 -8.26 34.52 -59.53
CA LYS A 209 -7.02 33.90 -60.03
C LYS A 209 -6.96 33.90 -61.56
N GLN A 210 -8.06 33.56 -62.23
CA GLN A 210 -8.14 33.60 -63.70
C GLN A 210 -7.96 35.03 -64.24
N ASP A 211 -8.55 36.03 -63.59
CA ASP A 211 -8.39 37.44 -63.96
C ASP A 211 -6.94 37.92 -63.80
N LEU A 212 -6.28 37.53 -62.69
CA LEU A 212 -4.86 37.81 -62.47
C LEU A 212 -3.99 37.12 -63.53
N TYR A 213 -4.23 35.83 -63.82
CA TYR A 213 -3.50 35.11 -64.86
C TYR A 213 -3.69 35.75 -66.25
N ARG A 214 -4.91 36.20 -66.57
CA ARG A 214 -5.21 36.90 -67.83
C ARG A 214 -4.46 38.23 -67.93
N LYS A 215 -4.38 38.99 -66.82
CA LYS A 215 -3.60 40.24 -66.75
C LYS A 215 -2.10 40.01 -66.83
N GLU A 216 -1.57 38.99 -66.15
CA GLU A 216 -0.15 38.61 -66.24
C GLU A 216 0.22 38.15 -67.65
N LYS A 217 -0.62 37.34 -68.30
CA LYS A 217 -0.42 36.94 -69.69
C LYS A 217 -0.40 38.14 -70.64
N GLN A 218 -1.32 39.11 -70.48
CA GLN A 218 -1.30 40.35 -71.25
C GLN A 218 -0.04 41.20 -71.00
N ASN A 219 0.43 41.28 -69.76
CA ASN A 219 1.63 42.05 -69.41
C ASN A 219 2.91 41.38 -69.92
N LYS A 220 3.01 40.04 -69.87
CA LYS A 220 4.14 39.27 -70.41
C LYS A 220 4.20 39.33 -71.94
N LEU A 221 3.05 39.27 -72.62
CA LEU A 221 2.95 39.50 -74.08
C LEU A 221 3.41 40.92 -74.48
N LYS A 222 3.09 41.94 -73.68
CA LYS A 222 3.57 43.32 -73.91
C LYS A 222 5.07 43.49 -73.68
N GLN A 223 5.72 42.60 -72.94
CA GLN A 223 7.15 42.62 -72.65
C GLN A 223 7.97 41.70 -73.57
N GLY A 224 7.34 41.02 -74.55
CA GLY A 224 8.04 40.22 -75.56
C GLY A 224 8.64 38.90 -75.04
N HIS A 225 8.20 38.40 -73.88
CA HIS A 225 8.59 37.08 -73.38
C HIS A 225 7.60 36.00 -73.85
N GLU A 226 8.10 35.00 -74.56
CA GLU A 226 7.37 33.77 -74.86
C GLU A 226 7.20 32.95 -73.57
N ILE A 227 5.99 32.42 -73.36
CA ILE A 227 5.68 31.62 -72.18
C ILE A 227 6.05 30.18 -72.53
N GLU A 228 7.23 29.73 -72.11
CA GLU A 228 7.63 28.32 -72.23
C GLU A 228 6.85 27.46 -71.23
N GLU A 229 6.13 26.44 -71.71
CA GLU A 229 5.39 25.48 -70.88
C GLU A 229 6.29 24.74 -69.87
N GLU A 230 7.59 24.69 -70.13
CA GLU A 230 8.60 24.10 -69.26
C GLU A 230 8.67 24.82 -67.91
N THR A 231 8.50 26.15 -67.91
CA THR A 231 8.45 26.97 -66.68
C THR A 231 7.20 26.73 -65.83
N GLU A 232 6.06 26.41 -66.47
CA GLU A 232 4.81 26.07 -65.75
C GLU A 232 4.93 24.69 -65.08
N ARG A 233 5.60 23.74 -65.74
CA ARG A 233 5.87 22.42 -65.19
C ARG A 233 6.81 22.48 -63.99
N GLU A 234 7.90 23.26 -64.09
CA GLU A 234 8.83 23.47 -62.98
C GLU A 234 8.16 24.17 -61.79
N GLN A 235 7.33 25.19 -62.05
CA GLN A 235 6.54 25.86 -61.01
C GLN A 235 5.56 24.90 -60.33
N ALA A 236 4.87 24.04 -61.09
CA ALA A 236 3.98 23.04 -60.54
C ALA A 236 4.73 22.03 -59.66
N VAL A 237 5.90 21.56 -60.10
CA VAL A 237 6.76 20.66 -59.32
C VAL A 237 7.21 21.32 -58.01
N LEU A 238 7.64 22.58 -58.05
CA LEU A 238 8.04 23.33 -56.85
C LEU A 238 6.89 23.49 -55.85
N VAL A 239 5.66 23.73 -56.34
CA VAL A 239 4.47 23.84 -55.51
C VAL A 239 4.17 22.49 -54.84
N ILE A 240 4.18 21.39 -55.59
CA ILE A 240 3.95 20.03 -55.05
C ILE A 240 5.00 19.67 -54.01
N GLN A 241 6.28 19.90 -54.31
CA GLN A 241 7.38 19.63 -53.39
C GLN A 241 7.26 20.45 -52.10
N LYS A 242 6.86 21.73 -52.20
CA LYS A 242 6.63 22.61 -51.04
C LYS A 242 5.52 22.06 -50.14
N TYR A 243 4.39 21.64 -50.72
CA TYR A 243 3.28 21.08 -49.94
C TYR A 243 3.64 19.73 -49.32
N TYR A 244 4.34 18.85 -50.05
CA TYR A 244 4.79 17.56 -49.52
C TYR A 244 5.78 17.73 -48.37
N LYS A 245 6.82 18.57 -48.55
CA LYS A 245 7.79 18.88 -47.48
C LYS A 245 7.10 19.49 -46.26
N GLY A 246 6.13 20.39 -46.47
CA GLY A 246 5.34 20.97 -45.39
C GLY A 246 4.39 19.97 -44.70
N PHE A 247 3.84 19.01 -45.44
CA PHE A 247 3.04 17.92 -44.86
C PHE A 247 3.93 17.00 -44.02
N LYS A 248 5.02 16.48 -44.60
CA LYS A 248 5.97 15.61 -43.88
C LYS A 248 6.60 16.28 -42.68
N GLY A 249 6.95 17.57 -42.77
CA GLY A 249 7.45 18.33 -41.63
C GLY A 249 6.40 18.46 -40.52
N ARG A 250 5.13 18.71 -40.85
CA ARG A 250 4.05 18.78 -39.86
C ARG A 250 3.72 17.43 -39.24
N GLU A 251 3.75 16.36 -40.03
CA GLU A 251 3.58 14.99 -39.55
C GLU A 251 4.70 14.62 -38.56
N GLN A 252 5.96 14.93 -38.89
CA GLN A 252 7.09 14.71 -37.98
C GLN A 252 6.95 15.53 -36.69
N ILE A 253 6.61 16.81 -36.80
CA ILE A 253 6.39 17.67 -35.61
C ILE A 253 5.21 17.17 -34.78
N TYR A 254 4.17 16.63 -35.40
CA TYR A 254 3.04 16.04 -34.70
C TYR A 254 3.47 14.83 -33.87
N PHE A 255 4.22 13.90 -34.46
CA PHE A 255 4.76 12.75 -33.73
C PHE A 255 5.75 13.16 -32.64
N MET A 256 6.70 14.06 -32.93
CA MET A 256 7.63 14.60 -31.93
C MET A 256 6.89 15.27 -30.76
N ARG A 257 5.81 16.00 -31.04
CA ARG A 257 4.98 16.61 -29.99
C ARG A 257 4.25 15.54 -29.19
N GLN A 258 3.74 14.48 -29.82
CA GLN A 258 3.12 13.38 -29.07
C GLN A 258 4.15 12.68 -28.16
N ASP A 259 5.34 12.39 -28.68
CA ASP A 259 6.44 11.81 -27.91
C ASP A 259 6.88 12.72 -26.76
N GLU A 260 6.93 14.04 -26.99
CA GLU A 260 7.26 15.03 -25.95
C GLU A 260 6.17 15.15 -24.89
N LEU A 261 4.88 15.14 -25.30
CA LEU A 261 3.76 15.14 -24.37
C LEU A 261 3.70 13.86 -23.53
N GLU A 262 4.09 12.73 -24.12
CA GLU A 262 4.27 11.47 -23.40
C GLU A 262 5.45 11.55 -22.43
N PHE A 263 6.59 12.07 -22.88
CA PHE A 263 7.79 12.23 -22.05
C PHE A 263 7.57 13.18 -20.86
N LEU A 264 6.84 14.27 -21.08
CA LEU A 264 6.42 15.21 -20.04
C LEU A 264 5.32 14.62 -19.13
N GLY A 265 4.73 13.48 -19.50
CA GLY A 265 3.67 12.80 -18.74
C GLY A 265 2.31 13.51 -18.81
N ILE A 266 2.10 14.40 -19.79
CA ILE A 266 0.82 15.07 -20.03
C ILE A 266 -0.16 14.08 -20.68
N PHE A 267 0.32 13.28 -21.62
CA PHE A 267 -0.38 12.09 -22.08
C PHE A 267 0.20 10.85 -21.41
N LYS A 268 -0.69 10.00 -20.91
CA LYS A 268 -0.34 8.64 -20.53
C LYS A 268 -0.57 7.79 -21.77
N LYS A 269 0.41 6.97 -22.17
CA LYS A 269 0.17 5.91 -23.17
C LYS A 269 -1.04 5.09 -22.73
N ASP A 270 -1.93 4.81 -23.69
CA ASP A 270 -3.03 3.87 -23.44
C ASP A 270 -2.43 2.54 -23.01
N LYS A 271 -2.92 2.06 -21.86
CA LYS A 271 -2.42 0.85 -21.22
C LYS A 271 -3.02 -0.36 -21.93
N ASP A 272 -2.48 -0.67 -23.11
CA ASP A 272 -2.85 -1.89 -23.79
C ASP A 272 -2.23 -3.08 -23.04
N PHE A 273 -3.01 -3.68 -22.14
CA PHE A 273 -2.64 -4.87 -21.36
C PHE A 273 -2.29 -6.08 -22.24
N ASN A 274 -2.60 -6.04 -23.54
CA ASN A 274 -2.30 -7.10 -24.51
C ASN A 274 -1.14 -6.77 -25.46
N ASN A 275 -0.56 -5.56 -25.39
CA ASN A 275 0.55 -5.19 -26.26
C ASN A 275 1.87 -5.74 -25.70
N ILE A 276 2.43 -6.74 -26.39
CA ILE A 276 3.67 -7.45 -26.02
C ILE A 276 4.87 -6.49 -25.88
N TYR A 277 4.84 -5.36 -26.60
CA TYR A 277 5.92 -4.37 -26.58
C TYR A 277 5.80 -3.36 -25.44
N SER A 278 4.66 -3.30 -24.75
CA SER A 278 4.46 -2.44 -23.58
C SER A 278 5.36 -2.88 -22.42
N ASP A 279 6.01 -1.92 -21.77
CA ASP A 279 6.87 -2.21 -20.61
C ASP A 279 6.08 -2.74 -19.42
N GLU A 280 4.80 -2.35 -19.29
CA GLU A 280 3.89 -2.87 -18.27
C GLU A 280 3.59 -4.37 -18.50
N PHE A 281 3.39 -4.80 -19.75
CA PHE A 281 3.16 -6.21 -20.08
C PHE A 281 4.39 -7.08 -19.78
N LYS A 282 5.60 -6.58 -20.10
CA LYS A 282 6.85 -7.25 -19.77
C LYS A 282 7.03 -7.37 -18.26
N GLU A 283 6.70 -6.32 -17.51
CA GLU A 283 6.79 -6.34 -16.05
C GLU A 283 5.79 -7.31 -15.43
N ILE A 284 4.53 -7.32 -15.88
CA ILE A 284 3.50 -8.28 -15.44
C ILE A 284 3.91 -9.72 -15.77
N SER A 285 4.39 -9.97 -16.99
CA SER A 285 4.83 -11.29 -17.44
C SER A 285 5.99 -11.80 -16.60
N TYR A 286 7.01 -10.97 -16.39
CA TYR A 286 8.14 -11.29 -15.53
C TYR A 286 7.71 -11.58 -14.10
N ARG A 287 6.82 -10.76 -13.52
CA ARG A 287 6.27 -11.00 -12.18
C ARG A 287 5.53 -12.34 -12.10
N ASN A 288 4.73 -12.69 -13.11
CA ASN A 288 4.02 -13.96 -13.16
C ASN A 288 4.98 -15.17 -13.25
N GLU A 289 6.07 -15.06 -14.01
CA GLU A 289 7.10 -16.10 -14.05
C GLU A 289 7.80 -16.27 -12.70
N MET A 290 8.12 -15.16 -12.01
CA MET A 290 8.72 -15.22 -10.68
C MET A 290 7.77 -15.86 -9.67
N LYS A 291 6.47 -15.59 -9.75
CA LYS A 291 5.45 -16.26 -8.91
C LYS A 291 5.41 -17.77 -9.13
N LYS A 292 5.49 -18.24 -10.39
CA LYS A 292 5.56 -19.68 -10.67
C LYS A 292 6.78 -20.33 -9.99
N LYS A 293 7.95 -19.70 -10.12
CA LYS A 293 9.18 -20.15 -9.47
C LYS A 293 9.06 -20.13 -7.94
N GLN A 294 8.39 -19.15 -7.35
CA GLN A 294 8.16 -19.09 -5.91
C GLN A 294 7.35 -20.29 -5.40
N VAL A 295 6.29 -20.67 -6.11
CA VAL A 295 5.47 -21.84 -5.75
C VAL A 295 6.27 -23.13 -5.82
N GLU A 296 7.10 -23.29 -6.85
CA GLU A 296 8.00 -24.45 -6.98
C GLU A 296 9.01 -24.51 -5.82
N GLN A 297 9.64 -23.39 -5.48
CA GLN A 297 10.59 -23.30 -4.36
C GLN A 297 9.92 -23.55 -3.00
N GLU A 298 8.69 -23.10 -2.81
CA GLU A 298 7.93 -23.35 -1.58
C GLU A 298 7.60 -24.83 -1.40
N LYS A 299 7.21 -25.53 -2.47
CA LYS A 299 7.00 -26.98 -2.45
C LYS A 299 8.28 -27.71 -2.09
N GLY A 300 9.40 -27.41 -2.77
CA GLY A 300 10.69 -28.01 -2.46
C GLY A 300 11.16 -27.73 -1.03
N TYR A 301 10.84 -26.55 -0.48
CA TYR A 301 11.12 -26.25 0.92
C TYR A 301 10.28 -27.09 1.90
N LYS A 302 8.99 -27.32 1.63
CA LYS A 302 8.13 -28.18 2.46
C LYS A 302 8.61 -29.63 2.43
N GLU A 303 8.93 -30.16 1.25
CA GLU A 303 9.49 -31.50 1.08
C GLU A 303 10.83 -31.65 1.81
N ALA A 304 11.74 -30.67 1.67
CA ALA A 304 13.01 -30.69 2.40
C ALA A 304 12.82 -30.67 3.92
N LEU A 305 11.80 -29.95 4.43
CA LEU A 305 11.49 -29.89 5.85
C LEU A 305 10.97 -31.24 6.36
N GLU A 306 10.13 -31.94 5.58
CA GLU A 306 9.68 -33.30 5.90
C GLU A 306 10.84 -34.30 5.88
N ASN A 307 11.73 -34.21 4.89
CA ASN A 307 12.92 -35.07 4.82
C ASN A 307 13.83 -34.85 6.03
N ILE A 308 14.17 -33.60 6.37
CA ILE A 308 15.00 -33.28 7.55
C ILE A 308 14.34 -33.78 8.85
N LYS A 309 13.02 -33.67 8.97
CA LYS A 309 12.29 -34.24 10.11
C LYS A 309 12.40 -35.76 10.15
N GLY A 310 12.29 -36.42 9.00
CA GLY A 310 12.49 -37.86 8.85
C GLY A 310 13.88 -38.28 9.31
N ASP A 311 14.92 -37.64 8.77
CA ASP A 311 16.32 -37.90 9.15
C ASP A 311 16.54 -37.68 10.65
N TYR A 312 16.00 -36.59 11.20
CA TYR A 312 16.14 -36.29 12.62
C TYR A 312 15.46 -37.34 13.51
N LEU A 313 14.30 -37.85 13.11
CA LEU A 313 13.62 -38.94 13.80
C LEU A 313 14.36 -40.27 13.67
N GLU A 314 15.01 -40.54 12.55
CA GLU A 314 15.80 -41.75 12.34
C GLU A 314 17.08 -41.74 13.19
N PHE A 315 17.84 -40.63 13.18
CA PHE A 315 19.11 -40.53 13.90
C PHE A 315 18.95 -40.25 15.39
N TRP A 316 18.04 -39.35 15.77
CA TRP A 316 17.91 -38.86 17.15
C TRP A 316 16.63 -39.34 17.84
N GLY A 317 15.76 -40.08 17.14
CA GLY A 317 14.46 -40.49 17.69
C GLY A 317 14.57 -41.30 18.97
N ASP A 318 15.52 -42.24 19.04
CA ASP A 318 15.73 -43.05 20.23
C ASP A 318 16.33 -42.23 21.38
N GLU A 319 17.33 -41.39 21.12
CA GLU A 319 17.88 -40.49 22.15
C GLU A 319 16.86 -39.49 22.70
N ILE A 320 16.00 -38.94 21.83
CA ILE A 320 14.91 -38.03 22.23
C ILE A 320 13.91 -38.78 23.08
N ARG A 321 13.54 -40.01 22.69
CA ARG A 321 12.63 -40.86 23.46
C ARG A 321 13.21 -41.14 24.85
N ASP A 322 14.50 -41.46 24.93
CA ASP A 322 15.17 -41.74 26.20
C ASP A 322 15.26 -40.49 27.09
N LYS A 323 15.59 -39.32 26.53
CA LYS A 323 15.56 -38.04 27.26
C LYS A 323 14.15 -37.72 27.76
N MET A 324 13.13 -37.85 26.92
CA MET A 324 11.74 -37.63 27.34
C MET A 324 11.27 -38.62 28.41
N LEU A 325 11.69 -39.88 28.34
CA LEU A 325 11.42 -40.87 29.38
C LEU A 325 12.16 -40.54 30.68
N GLN A 326 13.40 -40.07 30.57
CA GLN A 326 14.21 -39.66 31.72
C GLN A 326 13.60 -38.46 32.45
N GLU A 327 13.20 -37.40 31.73
CA GLU A 327 12.51 -36.25 32.31
C GLU A 327 11.20 -36.66 33.02
N ARG A 328 10.46 -37.64 32.48
CA ARG A 328 9.26 -38.18 33.15
C ARG A 328 9.61 -38.95 34.41
N ARG A 329 10.68 -39.76 34.39
CA ARG A 329 11.15 -40.51 35.57
C ARG A 329 11.60 -39.56 36.66
N GLU A 330 12.35 -38.51 36.30
CA GLU A 330 12.79 -37.45 37.22
C GLU A 330 11.60 -36.71 37.82
N TRP A 331 10.60 -36.33 37.01
CA TRP A 331 9.39 -35.71 37.54
C TRP A 331 8.61 -36.61 38.50
N ILE A 332 8.49 -37.91 38.19
CA ILE A 332 7.86 -38.87 39.12
C ILE A 332 8.68 -38.95 40.42
N HIS A 333 10.00 -38.96 40.33
CA HIS A 333 10.89 -38.97 41.49
C HIS A 333 10.70 -37.72 42.35
N ASP A 334 10.71 -36.53 41.74
CA ASP A 334 10.48 -35.25 42.43
C ASP A 334 9.10 -35.20 43.07
N PHE A 335 8.06 -35.70 42.39
CA PHE A 335 6.70 -35.78 42.92
C PHE A 335 6.61 -36.73 44.13
N LEU A 336 7.32 -37.86 44.08
CA LEU A 336 7.39 -38.82 45.18
C LEU A 336 8.15 -38.24 46.38
N ILE A 337 9.27 -37.57 46.16
CA ILE A 337 10.04 -36.88 47.23
C ILE A 337 9.16 -35.84 47.92
N LYS A 338 8.49 -34.98 47.14
CA LYS A 338 7.62 -33.91 47.67
C LYS A 338 6.42 -34.43 48.46
N ARG A 339 6.01 -35.68 48.26
CA ARG A 339 4.87 -36.31 48.95
C ARG A 339 5.28 -37.36 49.99
N GLU A 340 6.54 -37.38 50.42
CA GLU A 340 7.08 -38.36 51.37
C GLU A 340 6.79 -39.82 50.94
N PHE A 341 6.91 -40.11 49.64
CA PHE A 341 6.62 -41.42 49.05
C PHE A 341 5.16 -41.90 49.18
N LYS A 342 4.21 -41.04 49.55
CA LYS A 342 2.78 -41.39 49.64
C LYS A 342 2.07 -41.23 48.29
N GLY A 343 2.27 -42.23 47.42
CA GLY A 343 1.46 -42.48 46.22
C GLY A 343 1.93 -41.78 44.94
N LEU A 344 1.75 -42.48 43.81
CA LEU A 344 2.13 -42.03 42.47
C LEU A 344 1.24 -40.89 41.95
N PRO A 345 1.72 -40.08 40.98
CA PRO A 345 0.89 -39.15 40.23
C PRO A 345 -0.32 -39.87 39.60
N LYS A 346 -1.51 -39.27 39.67
CA LYS A 346 -2.76 -39.94 39.26
C LYS A 346 -2.94 -39.97 37.74
N LYS A 347 -2.35 -39.03 37.00
CA LYS A 347 -2.47 -38.93 35.53
C LYS A 347 -1.17 -38.44 34.91
N ALA A 348 -0.72 -39.10 33.83
CA ALA A 348 0.47 -38.70 33.06
C ALA A 348 0.34 -37.29 32.42
N ASN A 349 -0.89 -36.79 32.24
CA ASN A 349 -1.16 -35.45 31.70
C ASN A 349 -0.67 -34.33 32.64
N GLU A 350 -0.53 -34.61 33.94
CA GLU A 350 -0.01 -33.64 34.92
C GLU A 350 1.47 -33.28 34.65
N PHE A 351 2.23 -34.15 33.96
CA PHE A 351 3.60 -33.85 33.52
C PHE A 351 3.65 -32.80 32.41
N TYR A 352 2.69 -32.81 31.46
CA TYR A 352 2.68 -31.90 30.32
C TYR A 352 2.06 -30.53 30.63
N ASP A 353 1.29 -30.45 31.71
CA ASP A 353 0.74 -29.19 32.22
C ASP A 353 1.56 -28.60 33.40
N LYS A 354 2.76 -29.14 33.66
CA LYS A 354 3.66 -28.67 34.74
C LYS A 354 3.96 -27.17 34.69
N ASP A 355 3.93 -26.56 33.51
CA ASP A 355 4.20 -25.13 33.31
C ASP A 355 2.92 -24.26 33.40
N LYS A 356 1.73 -24.87 33.40
CA LYS A 356 0.43 -24.19 33.51
C LYS A 356 -0.18 -24.28 34.90
N VAL A 357 0.23 -25.28 35.69
CA VAL A 357 -0.23 -25.49 37.06
C VAL A 357 0.89 -25.05 38.00
N ALA A 358 0.65 -23.98 38.77
CA ALA A 358 1.57 -23.61 39.84
C ALA A 358 1.80 -24.84 40.74
N MET A 359 3.06 -25.16 41.01
CA MET A 359 3.43 -26.31 41.82
C MET A 359 2.62 -26.29 43.13
N PRO A 360 2.09 -27.44 43.59
CA PRO A 360 1.48 -27.51 44.91
C PRO A 360 2.53 -27.09 45.96
N LEU A 361 2.16 -26.09 46.78
CA LEU A 361 3.01 -25.52 47.81
C LEU A 361 3.48 -26.60 48.78
N THR A 362 4.70 -26.45 49.27
CA THR A 362 5.22 -27.29 50.36
C THR A 362 4.49 -26.98 51.67
N PRO A 363 4.41 -27.94 52.63
CA PRO A 363 3.74 -27.73 53.91
C PRO A 363 4.22 -26.48 54.68
N GLU A 364 5.50 -26.10 54.52
CA GLU A 364 6.09 -24.91 55.15
C GLU A 364 5.60 -23.59 54.51
N GLU A 365 5.29 -23.59 53.21
CA GLU A 365 4.77 -22.42 52.49
C GLU A 365 3.25 -22.24 52.69
N GLU A 366 2.50 -23.33 52.94
CA GLU A 366 1.09 -23.28 53.33
C GLU A 366 0.88 -22.67 54.72
N GLU A 367 1.83 -22.87 55.65
CA GLU A 367 1.82 -22.22 56.96
C GLU A 367 2.10 -20.72 56.83
N LEU A 368 3.07 -20.34 55.99
CA LEU A 368 3.38 -18.94 55.71
C LEU A 368 2.20 -18.19 55.06
N GLN A 369 1.49 -18.81 54.12
CA GLN A 369 0.28 -18.22 53.52
C GLN A 369 -0.87 -18.07 54.53
N ARG A 370 -1.07 -19.05 55.41
CA ARG A 370 -2.08 -18.93 56.49
C ARG A 370 -1.75 -17.78 57.44
N VAL A 371 -0.47 -17.59 57.77
CA VAL A 371 -0.01 -16.45 58.59
C VAL A 371 -0.21 -15.12 57.87
N LEU A 372 0.10 -15.04 56.58
CA LEU A 372 -0.11 -13.83 55.76
C LEU A 372 -1.61 -13.48 55.59
N GLU A 373 -2.48 -14.48 55.39
CA GLU A 373 -3.92 -14.28 55.33
C GLU A 373 -4.52 -13.83 56.67
N GLU A 374 -4.02 -14.34 57.80
CA GLU A 374 -4.41 -13.85 59.12
C GLU A 374 -3.98 -12.40 59.35
N GLN A 375 -2.78 -12.02 58.90
CA GLN A 375 -2.30 -10.64 58.96
C GLN A 375 -3.17 -9.71 58.10
N ALA A 376 -3.51 -10.12 56.87
CA ALA A 376 -4.39 -9.35 55.98
C ALA A 376 -5.82 -9.20 56.55
N LYS A 377 -6.35 -10.23 57.25
CA LYS A 377 -7.63 -10.16 57.96
C LYS A 377 -7.57 -9.21 59.17
N LYS A 378 -6.44 -9.15 59.88
CA LYS A 378 -6.21 -8.21 61.00
C LYS A 378 -6.09 -6.75 60.52
N GLU A 379 -5.45 -6.50 59.38
CA GLU A 379 -5.38 -5.16 58.78
C GLU A 379 -6.74 -4.66 58.29
N LYS A 380 -7.52 -5.51 57.59
CA LYS A 380 -8.90 -5.17 57.17
C LYS A 380 -9.84 -4.87 58.35
N LYS A 381 -9.60 -5.46 59.54
CA LYS A 381 -10.35 -5.12 60.77
C LYS A 381 -9.95 -3.75 61.32
N LYS A 382 -8.65 -3.42 61.37
CA LYS A 382 -8.15 -2.11 61.80
C LYS A 382 -8.65 -0.96 60.90
N GLU A 383 -8.72 -1.19 59.59
CA GLU A 383 -9.21 -0.18 58.64
C GLU A 383 -10.72 0.11 58.78
N LYS A 384 -11.52 -0.91 59.13
CA LYS A 384 -12.97 -0.76 59.41
C LYS A 384 -13.22 -0.01 60.72
N GLU A 385 -12.37 -0.15 61.73
CA GLU A 385 -12.47 0.61 62.99
C GLU A 385 -12.09 2.09 62.81
N ALA A 386 -11.05 2.39 62.02
CA ALA A 386 -10.67 3.76 61.66
C ALA A 386 -11.81 4.51 60.92
N LYS A 387 -12.50 3.83 59.99
CA LYS A 387 -13.67 4.39 59.28
C LYS A 387 -14.88 4.67 60.20
N LYS A 388 -15.07 3.87 61.26
CA LYS A 388 -16.12 4.12 62.29
C LYS A 388 -15.76 5.29 63.22
N ALA A 389 -14.48 5.47 63.57
CA ALA A 389 -14.01 6.59 64.37
C ALA A 389 -14.14 7.95 63.63
N GLY A 390 -13.86 7.97 62.33
CA GLY A 390 -14.03 9.16 61.48
C GLY A 390 -15.50 9.63 61.36
N LYS A 391 -16.46 8.70 61.26
CA LYS A 391 -17.90 9.02 61.25
C LYS A 391 -18.40 9.60 62.59
N LYS A 392 -17.87 9.15 63.73
CA LYS A 392 -18.22 9.72 65.05
C LYS A 392 -17.67 11.14 65.27
N LYS A 393 -16.48 11.47 64.76
CA LYS A 393 -15.95 12.85 64.79
C LYS A 393 -16.73 13.81 63.89
N LYS A 394 -17.14 13.39 62.69
CA LYS A 394 -17.99 14.20 61.78
C LYS A 394 -19.38 14.50 62.37
N LYS A 395 -19.97 13.54 63.09
CA LYS A 395 -21.27 13.72 63.79
C LYS A 395 -21.21 14.64 65.02
N LYS A 396 -20.04 14.78 65.66
CA LYS A 396 -19.82 15.74 66.76
C LYS A 396 -19.56 17.18 66.26
N LEU A 397 -18.94 17.36 65.09
CA LEU A 397 -18.75 18.69 64.50
C LEU A 397 -20.05 19.31 63.95
N LEU A 398 -20.96 18.48 63.42
CA LEU A 398 -22.28 18.93 62.91
C LEU A 398 -23.29 19.31 64.00
N ARG A 399 -22.99 19.04 65.28
CA ARG A 399 -23.85 19.35 66.43
C ARG A 399 -23.43 20.62 67.20
N LYS A 400 -22.42 21.33 66.71
CA LYS A 400 -21.83 22.54 67.33
C LYS A 400 -21.78 23.75 66.37
N ARG A 401 -22.60 23.73 65.31
CA ARG A 401 -22.87 24.88 64.45
C ARG A 401 -24.33 25.27 64.57
#